data_AF-A0A850G4Y4-F1
#
_entry.id   AF-A0A850G4Y4-F1
#
_cell.length_a   1.000
_cell.length_b   1.000
_cell.length_c   1.000
_cell.angle_alpha   90.00
_cell.angle_beta   90.00
_cell.angle_gamma   90.00
#
_symmetry.space_group_name_H-M   'P 1'
#
loop_
_entity.id
_entity.type
_entity.pdbx_description
1 polymer ?
#
loop_
_entity_poly.entity_id
_entity_poly.type
_entity_poly.pdbx_seq_one_letter_code
_entity_poly.pdbx_strand_id
1 'polypeptide(L)'
;MEAELDEFVRLHGGTAGHQVPESCSDGLAEVAIIDMARNCGWSIGLISALRSSRSPCAAIVLVESEHSEEVTRSLHLGAVDCLRKPVAHEDLIEAVEFGIACTQRWRHRISSSAAVFDGQGWLSAKAASREPPSETRLEQLSACLAEEHELTPRESEVLYWLLAGHRYDDIGVALGVSPRTAKYHGAKLLRKLDLDSRHELPRLLAEVGR
;
A
#
# COMPACT_ATOMS: atom_id res chain seq x y z
N MET A 1 23.62 -17.41 -11.71
CA MET A 1 22.82 -16.24 -12.13
C MET A 1 22.10 -15.70 -10.89
N GLU A 2 22.87 -15.41 -9.85
CA GLU A 2 22.42 -14.91 -8.53
C GLU A 2 22.98 -13.49 -8.27
N ALA A 3 23.69 -12.92 -9.25
CA ALA A 3 24.58 -11.77 -9.05
C ALA A 3 23.98 -10.41 -9.48
N GLU A 4 22.72 -10.35 -9.96
CA GLU A 4 22.11 -9.10 -10.43
C GLU A 4 21.08 -8.48 -9.47
N LEU A 5 20.70 -9.17 -8.38
CA LEU A 5 19.77 -8.64 -7.39
C LEU A 5 20.47 -8.02 -6.16
N ASP A 6 21.78 -8.20 -6.02
CA ASP A 6 22.55 -7.81 -4.83
C ASP A 6 22.81 -6.29 -4.72
N GLU A 7 22.71 -5.54 -5.83
CA GLU A 7 23.02 -4.11 -5.83
C GLU A 7 21.83 -3.24 -5.37
N PHE A 8 20.58 -3.74 -5.49
CA PHE A 8 19.35 -2.97 -5.22
C PHE A 8 18.48 -3.53 -4.09
N VAL A 9 18.70 -4.79 -3.69
CA VAL A 9 17.82 -5.49 -2.74
C VAL A 9 18.63 -5.97 -1.53
N ARG A 10 18.64 -5.18 -0.45
CA ARG A 10 19.25 -5.60 0.82
C ARG A 10 18.24 -6.36 1.66
N LEU A 11 18.37 -7.69 1.70
CA LEU A 11 17.62 -8.55 2.62
C LEU A 11 18.11 -8.31 4.06
N HIS A 12 17.23 -7.78 4.92
CA HIS A 12 17.57 -7.56 6.33
C HIS A 12 16.98 -8.67 7.20
N GLY A 13 17.84 -9.57 7.67
CA GLY A 13 17.57 -10.42 8.83
C GLY A 13 18.24 -9.79 10.06
N GLY A 14 17.46 -9.19 10.97
CA GLY A 14 17.99 -8.45 12.12
C GLY A 14 17.77 -9.16 13.47
N THR A 15 18.81 -9.17 14.31
CA THR A 15 18.80 -9.60 15.73
C THR A 15 18.48 -8.42 16.67
N ALA A 16 17.58 -8.64 17.63
CA ALA A 16 17.03 -7.72 18.67
C ALA A 16 17.19 -6.17 18.52
N GLY A 17 16.17 -5.44 18.05
CA GLY A 17 16.11 -3.95 18.07
C GLY A 17 15.05 -3.28 17.17
N HIS A 18 14.14 -2.46 17.73
CA HIS A 18 13.07 -1.73 17.00
C HIS A 18 13.57 -0.58 16.08
N GLN A 19 14.82 -0.61 15.63
CA GLN A 19 15.43 0.47 14.85
C GLN A 19 15.43 0.14 13.36
N VAL A 20 15.14 1.17 12.54
CA VAL A 20 15.33 1.09 11.09
C VAL A 20 16.82 0.85 10.82
N PRO A 21 17.21 -0.14 10.00
CA PRO A 21 18.61 -0.37 9.65
C PRO A 21 19.27 0.89 9.11
N GLU A 22 20.56 1.12 9.44
CA GLU A 22 21.31 2.32 9.00
C GLU A 22 21.31 2.48 7.46
N SER A 23 21.36 1.36 6.74
CA SER A 23 21.24 1.28 5.28
C SER A 23 19.94 1.88 4.71
N CYS A 24 18.84 1.83 5.47
CA CYS A 24 17.57 2.46 5.11
C CYS A 24 17.51 3.92 5.56
N SER A 25 18.22 4.31 6.62
CA SER A 25 18.28 5.71 7.07
C SER A 25 19.13 6.59 6.16
N ASP A 26 20.17 6.03 5.53
CA ASP A 26 21.06 6.75 4.62
C ASP A 26 20.41 7.07 3.26
N GLY A 27 19.18 6.59 3.02
CA GLY A 27 18.43 6.82 1.79
C GLY A 27 18.94 6.05 0.57
N LEU A 28 19.89 5.13 0.77
CA LEU A 28 20.43 4.30 -0.31
C LEU A 28 19.48 3.17 -0.70
N ALA A 29 18.70 2.63 0.25
CA ALA A 29 17.74 1.56 -0.05
C ALA A 29 16.45 2.13 -0.68
N GLU A 30 16.02 1.54 -1.79
CA GLU A 30 14.74 1.87 -2.44
C GLU A 30 13.62 0.90 -2.05
N VAL A 31 13.97 -0.35 -1.76
CA VAL A 31 13.03 -1.41 -1.37
C VAL A 31 13.61 -2.22 -0.22
N ALA A 32 12.75 -2.53 0.75
CA ALA A 32 13.03 -3.43 1.85
C ALA A 32 12.13 -4.67 1.75
N ILE A 33 12.74 -5.85 1.73
CA ILE A 33 12.02 -7.12 1.78
C ILE A 33 12.01 -7.62 3.23
N ILE A 34 10.82 -7.88 3.77
CA ILE A 34 10.60 -8.24 5.17
C ILE A 34 10.03 -9.64 5.24
N ASP A 35 10.79 -10.56 5.81
CA ASP A 35 10.32 -11.92 6.10
C ASP A 35 9.59 -11.97 7.44
N MET A 36 8.28 -12.24 7.41
CA MET A 36 7.47 -12.30 8.62
C MET A 36 7.74 -13.48 9.54
N ALA A 37 7.95 -14.67 8.97
CA ALA A 37 8.15 -15.91 9.74
C ALA A 37 9.40 -15.82 10.63
N ARG A 38 10.38 -15.00 10.22
CA ARG A 38 11.64 -14.79 10.96
C ARG A 38 11.63 -13.54 11.84
N ASN A 39 10.61 -12.70 11.74
CA ASN A 39 10.61 -11.33 12.29
C ASN A 39 9.36 -11.02 13.12
N CYS A 40 8.76 -12.04 13.74
CA CYS A 40 7.57 -11.95 14.57
C CYS A 40 7.77 -10.90 15.68
N GLY A 41 7.04 -9.78 15.58
CA GLY A 41 7.07 -8.66 16.55
C GLY A 41 7.75 -7.37 16.07
N TRP A 42 8.53 -7.42 14.98
CA TRP A 42 9.33 -6.27 14.51
C TRP A 42 8.76 -5.58 13.29
N SER A 43 8.15 -6.37 12.41
CA SER A 43 7.66 -5.95 11.11
C SER A 43 6.66 -4.80 11.21
N ILE A 44 5.88 -4.75 12.28
CA ILE A 44 4.83 -3.75 12.44
C ILE A 44 5.40 -2.33 12.57
N GLY A 45 6.36 -2.15 13.48
CA GLY A 45 7.05 -0.86 13.65
C GLY A 45 7.93 -0.53 12.46
N LEU A 46 8.59 -1.53 11.88
CA LEU A 46 9.52 -1.35 10.76
C LEU A 46 8.81 -0.87 9.48
N ILE A 47 7.69 -1.48 9.09
CA ILE A 47 6.94 -1.09 7.87
C ILE A 47 6.51 0.39 7.97
N SER A 48 5.94 0.78 9.12
CA SER A 48 5.51 2.15 9.36
C SER A 48 6.70 3.13 9.37
N ALA A 49 7.81 2.76 9.99
CA ALA A 49 9.01 3.57 10.07
C ALA A 49 9.69 3.75 8.70
N LEU A 50 9.71 2.73 7.84
CA LEU A 50 10.27 2.81 6.48
C LEU A 50 9.49 3.78 5.59
N ARG A 51 8.17 3.85 5.75
CA ARG A 51 7.31 4.79 5.01
C ARG A 51 7.44 6.22 5.53
N SER A 52 7.67 6.36 6.83
CA SER A 52 7.63 7.64 7.57
C SER A 52 9.01 8.29 7.76
N SER A 53 10.09 7.63 7.33
CA SER A 53 11.46 8.15 7.46
C SER A 53 11.70 9.31 6.48
N ARG A 54 12.68 10.18 6.79
CA ARG A 54 13.12 11.27 5.88
C ARG A 54 13.50 10.80 4.48
N SER A 55 13.89 9.53 4.35
CA SER A 55 14.21 8.87 3.10
C SER A 55 13.30 7.65 2.95
N PRO A 56 12.04 7.82 2.50
CA PRO A 56 11.07 6.74 2.51
C PRO A 56 11.54 5.58 1.64
N CYS A 57 11.12 4.38 2.00
CA CYS A 57 11.49 3.12 1.37
C CYS A 57 10.27 2.19 1.33
N ALA A 58 10.04 1.55 0.17
CA ALA A 58 8.93 0.64 -0.06
C ALA A 58 9.19 -0.68 0.68
N ALA A 59 8.20 -1.14 1.47
CA ALA A 59 8.27 -2.43 2.14
C ALA A 59 7.49 -3.49 1.37
N ILE A 60 8.15 -4.60 1.02
CA ILE A 60 7.53 -5.82 0.48
C ILE A 60 7.61 -6.89 1.55
N VAL A 61 6.48 -7.51 1.87
CA VAL A 61 6.38 -8.46 2.99
C VAL A 61 6.24 -9.87 2.45
N LEU A 62 7.07 -10.79 2.95
CA LEU A 62 6.96 -12.22 2.65
C LEU A 62 6.17 -12.90 3.75
N VAL A 63 5.04 -13.49 3.39
CA VAL A 63 4.08 -14.13 4.31
C VAL A 63 3.95 -15.63 4.02
N GLU A 64 3.59 -16.43 5.02
CA GLU A 64 3.30 -17.86 4.80
C GLU A 64 1.91 -18.08 4.19
N SER A 65 0.94 -17.23 4.55
CA SER A 65 -0.45 -17.31 4.09
C SER A 65 -0.89 -15.98 3.51
N GLU A 66 -1.55 -16.04 2.35
CA GLU A 66 -2.12 -14.89 1.64
C GLU A 66 -3.41 -14.36 2.27
N HIS A 67 -3.98 -15.08 3.25
CA HIS A 67 -5.26 -14.72 3.89
C HIS A 67 -5.13 -14.49 5.40
N SER A 68 -3.92 -14.26 5.89
CA SER A 68 -3.69 -14.02 7.32
C SER A 68 -4.04 -12.59 7.75
N GLU A 69 -4.31 -12.44 9.04
CA GLU A 69 -4.35 -11.12 9.70
C GLU A 69 -3.04 -10.34 9.50
N GLU A 70 -1.93 -11.06 9.33
CA GLU A 70 -0.61 -10.50 9.09
C GLU A 70 -0.51 -9.78 7.74
N VAL A 71 -1.03 -10.34 6.65
CA VAL A 71 -1.12 -9.62 5.36
C VAL A 71 -1.91 -8.33 5.54
N THR A 72 -3.08 -8.45 6.17
CA THR A 72 -3.96 -7.31 6.43
C THR A 72 -3.22 -6.24 7.20
N ARG A 73 -2.61 -6.59 8.33
CA ARG A 73 -1.88 -5.67 9.20
C ARG A 73 -0.70 -5.02 8.47
N SER A 74 0.06 -5.78 7.69
CA SER A 74 1.20 -5.28 6.91
C SER A 74 0.80 -4.19 5.92
N LEU A 75 -0.27 -4.45 5.16
CA LEU A 75 -0.78 -3.52 4.17
C LEU A 75 -1.33 -2.25 4.81
N HIS A 76 -2.00 -2.38 5.97
CA HIS A 76 -2.46 -1.22 6.75
C HIS A 76 -1.32 -0.33 7.23
N LEU A 77 -0.18 -0.93 7.56
CA LEU A 77 1.01 -0.18 7.99
C LEU A 77 1.76 0.48 6.82
N GLY A 78 1.33 0.23 5.58
CA GLY A 78 1.91 0.83 4.38
C GLY A 78 2.90 -0.05 3.64
N ALA A 79 2.87 -1.37 3.84
CA ALA A 79 3.55 -2.28 2.92
C ALA A 79 3.00 -2.08 1.50
N VAL A 80 3.92 -2.06 0.54
CA VAL A 80 3.61 -1.88 -0.88
C VAL A 80 3.08 -3.16 -1.49
N ASP A 81 3.62 -4.31 -1.06
CA ASP A 81 3.10 -5.62 -1.47
C ASP A 81 3.31 -6.70 -0.39
N CYS A 82 2.52 -7.77 -0.48
CA CYS A 82 2.67 -8.99 0.32
C CYS A 82 2.76 -10.22 -0.61
N LEU A 83 3.84 -10.97 -0.54
CA LEU A 83 4.10 -12.16 -1.34
C LEU A 83 4.02 -13.43 -0.50
N ARG A 84 3.30 -14.44 -0.98
CA ARG A 84 3.19 -15.74 -0.31
C ARG A 84 4.45 -16.57 -0.54
N LYS A 85 4.91 -17.25 0.49
CA LYS A 85 5.96 -18.28 0.39
C LYS A 85 5.38 -19.62 -0.06
N PRO A 86 6.09 -20.39 -0.91
CA PRO A 86 7.32 -20.01 -1.61
C PRO A 86 7.06 -18.90 -2.64
N VAL A 87 7.98 -17.94 -2.72
CA VAL A 87 7.85 -16.76 -3.58
C VAL A 87 8.33 -17.11 -4.99
N ALA A 88 7.50 -16.88 -6.01
CA ALA A 88 7.94 -17.01 -7.39
C ALA A 88 8.90 -15.87 -7.75
N HIS A 89 9.92 -16.18 -8.55
CA HIS A 89 10.94 -15.20 -8.93
C HIS A 89 10.34 -14.01 -9.71
N GLU A 90 9.36 -14.28 -10.59
CA GLU A 90 8.64 -13.26 -11.34
C GLU A 90 7.84 -12.32 -10.44
N ASP A 91 7.11 -12.86 -9.46
CA ASP A 91 6.33 -12.07 -8.49
C ASP A 91 7.25 -11.18 -7.65
N LEU A 92 8.44 -11.68 -7.30
CA LEU A 92 9.43 -10.94 -6.52
C LEU A 92 10.01 -9.76 -7.31
N ILE A 93 10.40 -9.98 -8.56
CA ILE A 93 10.90 -8.92 -9.44
C ILE A 93 9.82 -7.85 -9.62
N GLU A 94 8.60 -8.25 -9.99
CA GLU A 94 7.50 -7.30 -10.20
C GLU A 94 7.26 -6.44 -8.95
N ALA A 95 7.23 -7.07 -7.77
CA ALA A 95 7.03 -6.35 -6.52
C ALA A 95 8.19 -5.38 -6.23
N VAL A 96 9.45 -5.78 -6.49
CA VAL A 96 10.64 -4.94 -6.30
C VAL A 96 10.65 -3.76 -7.26
N GLU A 97 10.45 -3.98 -8.56
CA GLU A 97 10.39 -2.92 -9.57
C GLU A 97 9.29 -1.91 -9.23
N PHE A 98 8.12 -2.40 -8.84
CA PHE A 98 7.02 -1.55 -8.39
C PHE A 98 7.38 -0.78 -7.11
N GLY A 99 8.02 -1.44 -6.15
CA GLY A 99 8.51 -0.82 -4.92
C GLY A 99 9.51 0.31 -5.18
N ILE A 100 10.47 0.11 -6.07
CA ILE A 100 11.45 1.12 -6.51
C ILE A 100 10.71 2.33 -7.10
N ALA A 101 9.79 2.09 -8.04
CA ALA A 101 9.00 3.16 -8.66
C ALA A 101 8.12 3.92 -7.66
N CYS A 102 7.58 3.24 -6.64
CA CYS A 102 6.86 3.88 -5.53
C CYS A 102 7.78 4.79 -4.71
N THR A 103 8.93 4.27 -4.27
CA THR A 103 9.91 5.02 -3.47
C THR A 103 10.40 6.27 -4.20
N GLN A 104 10.74 6.15 -5.48
CA GLN A 104 11.18 7.28 -6.30
C GLN A 104 10.09 8.35 -6.40
N ARG A 105 8.83 7.95 -6.58
CA ARG A 105 7.68 8.88 -6.57
C ARG A 105 7.52 9.58 -5.23
N TRP A 106 7.63 8.87 -4.11
CA TRP A 106 7.56 9.46 -2.77
C TRP A 106 8.67 10.49 -2.58
N ARG A 107 9.93 10.12 -2.87
CA ARG A 107 11.10 11.01 -2.76
C ARG A 107 10.99 12.23 -3.67
N HIS A 108 10.55 12.05 -4.91
CA HIS A 108 10.34 13.17 -5.83
C HIS A 108 9.29 14.15 -5.28
N ARG A 109 8.17 13.67 -4.70
CA ARG A 109 7.15 14.55 -4.10
C ARG A 109 7.65 15.30 -2.87
N ILE A 110 8.52 14.68 -2.08
CA ILE A 110 9.16 15.30 -0.91
C ILE A 110 10.20 16.35 -1.33
N SER A 111 10.92 16.11 -2.44
CA SER A 111 11.91 17.06 -2.97
C SER A 111 11.29 18.24 -3.72
N SER A 112 10.14 18.03 -4.39
CA SER A 112 9.48 19.03 -5.25
C SER A 112 8.43 19.92 -4.54
N SER A 113 8.12 19.65 -3.28
CA SER A 113 7.14 20.37 -2.46
C SER A 113 7.64 20.32 -1.03
N ALA A 114 7.46 21.38 -0.23
CA ALA A 114 7.68 21.40 1.21
C ALA A 114 6.75 20.41 1.93
N ALA A 115 6.97 19.11 1.72
CA ALA A 115 6.14 18.06 2.28
C ALA A 115 6.45 17.97 3.76
N VAL A 116 5.48 18.30 4.59
CA VAL A 116 5.60 18.26 6.05
C VAL A 116 5.12 16.89 6.50
N PHE A 117 5.96 16.21 7.27
CA PHE A 117 5.61 14.98 7.95
C PHE A 117 4.88 15.33 9.25
N ASP A 118 3.61 14.96 9.37
CA ASP A 118 2.73 15.28 10.52
C ASP A 118 2.67 14.17 11.58
N GLY A 119 3.48 13.12 11.42
CA GLY A 119 3.48 11.96 12.30
C GLY A 119 2.53 10.84 11.87
N GLN A 120 1.67 11.06 10.88
CA GLN A 120 0.74 10.05 10.33
C GLN A 120 0.89 9.87 8.81
N GLY A 121 1.51 10.84 8.12
CA GLY A 121 1.86 10.71 6.71
C GLY A 121 2.63 11.90 6.14
N TRP A 122 2.83 11.88 4.83
CA TRP A 122 3.46 12.95 4.07
C TRP A 122 2.40 13.85 3.45
N LEU A 123 2.25 15.06 3.99
CA LEU A 123 1.36 16.07 3.41
C LEU A 123 2.08 16.79 2.27
N SER A 124 1.56 16.72 1.06
CA SER A 124 2.12 17.46 -0.08
C SER A 124 1.38 18.79 -0.24
N ALA A 125 2.11 19.92 -0.15
CA ALA A 125 1.55 21.26 -0.34
C ALA A 125 0.95 21.50 -1.74
N LYS A 126 1.17 20.59 -2.69
CA LYS A 126 0.59 20.62 -4.06
C LYS A 126 -0.40 19.49 -4.36
N ALA A 127 -0.79 18.66 -3.38
CA ALA A 127 -1.94 17.76 -3.53
C ALA A 127 -3.28 18.50 -3.42
N ALA A 128 -3.27 19.76 -2.96
CA ALA A 128 -4.45 20.59 -2.75
C ALA A 128 -4.86 21.46 -3.97
N SER A 129 -4.33 21.20 -5.18
CA SER A 129 -4.56 22.10 -6.33
C SER A 129 -5.25 21.46 -7.55
N ARG A 130 -5.90 20.31 -7.38
CA ARG A 130 -7.04 19.97 -8.25
C ARG A 130 -8.30 20.28 -7.45
N GLU A 131 -8.89 21.44 -7.66
CA GLU A 131 -10.30 21.61 -7.31
C GLU A 131 -11.08 20.56 -8.11
N PRO A 132 -11.81 19.65 -7.48
CA PRO A 132 -12.57 18.67 -8.21
C PRO A 132 -14.03 19.10 -8.30
N PRO A 133 -14.53 19.48 -9.48
CA PRO A 133 -15.97 19.59 -9.67
C PRO A 133 -16.52 18.16 -9.78
N SER A 134 -17.47 17.80 -8.90
CA SER A 134 -18.24 16.53 -8.80
C SER A 134 -17.77 15.39 -7.86
N GLU A 135 -16.69 15.55 -7.08
CA GLU A 135 -16.20 14.50 -6.14
C GLU A 135 -17.07 14.26 -4.90
N THR A 136 -17.83 15.28 -4.45
CA THR A 136 -18.55 15.24 -3.16
C THR A 136 -19.54 14.08 -3.01
N ARG A 137 -20.22 13.68 -4.09
CA ARG A 137 -21.21 12.60 -4.03
C ARG A 137 -20.55 11.22 -3.90
N LEU A 138 -19.46 11.00 -4.62
CA LEU A 138 -18.72 9.73 -4.55
C LEU A 138 -18.01 9.58 -3.20
N GLU A 139 -17.45 10.67 -2.68
CA GLU A 139 -16.88 10.71 -1.33
C GLU A 139 -17.93 10.39 -0.27
N GLN A 140 -19.08 11.05 -0.30
CA GLN A 140 -20.19 10.80 0.62
C GLN A 140 -20.67 9.34 0.56
N LEU A 141 -20.87 8.80 -0.64
CA LEU A 141 -21.29 7.40 -0.82
C LEU A 141 -20.23 6.42 -0.30
N SER A 142 -18.96 6.69 -0.58
CA SER A 142 -17.86 5.86 -0.08
C SER A 142 -17.76 5.91 1.45
N ALA A 143 -18.02 7.07 2.06
CA ALA A 143 -18.03 7.23 3.51
C ALA A 143 -19.21 6.52 4.17
N CYS A 144 -20.43 6.67 3.62
CA CYS A 144 -21.61 5.96 4.12
C CYS A 144 -21.44 4.44 4.06
N LEU A 145 -20.98 3.91 2.91
CA LEU A 145 -20.72 2.47 2.77
C LEU A 145 -19.57 2.00 3.67
N ALA A 146 -18.58 2.86 3.92
CA ALA A 146 -17.49 2.54 4.84
C ALA A 146 -17.97 2.36 6.27
N GLU A 147 -18.87 3.23 6.73
CA GLU A 147 -19.47 3.12 8.06
C GLU A 147 -20.42 1.92 8.14
N GLU A 148 -21.29 1.73 7.14
CA GLU A 148 -22.30 0.67 7.11
C GLU A 148 -21.68 -0.74 7.10
N HIS A 149 -20.58 -0.93 6.36
CA HIS A 149 -19.94 -2.23 6.17
C HIS A 149 -18.62 -2.39 6.90
N GLU A 150 -18.31 -1.49 7.85
CA GLU A 150 -17.07 -1.49 8.64
C GLU A 150 -15.81 -1.64 7.75
N LEU A 151 -15.77 -0.89 6.64
CA LEU A 151 -14.65 -0.92 5.73
C LEU A 151 -13.42 -0.32 6.40
N THR A 152 -12.27 -0.94 6.17
CA THR A 152 -11.01 -0.36 6.66
C THR A 152 -10.66 0.89 5.86
N PRO A 153 -9.81 1.81 6.38
CA PRO A 153 -9.43 3.01 5.64
C PRO A 153 -8.94 2.72 4.22
N ARG A 154 -8.20 1.60 4.05
CA ARG A 154 -7.70 1.18 2.75
C ARG A 154 -8.77 0.59 1.84
N GLU A 155 -9.74 -0.13 2.38
CA GLU A 155 -10.89 -0.63 1.62
C GLU A 155 -11.74 0.54 1.12
N SER A 156 -11.95 1.58 1.93
CA SER A 156 -12.67 2.81 1.56
C SER A 156 -11.96 3.61 0.47
N GLU A 157 -10.63 3.74 0.56
CA GLU A 157 -9.81 4.34 -0.50
C GLU A 157 -9.98 3.57 -1.82
N VAL A 158 -9.87 2.24 -1.78
CA VAL A 158 -10.06 1.39 -2.97
C VAL A 158 -11.48 1.51 -3.52
N LEU A 159 -12.49 1.54 -2.65
CA LEU A 159 -13.89 1.73 -3.04
C LEU A 159 -14.05 3.03 -3.82
N TYR A 160 -13.57 4.16 -3.28
CA TYR A 160 -13.64 5.45 -3.96
C TYR A 160 -13.11 5.39 -5.40
N TRP A 161 -11.90 4.83 -5.60
CA TRP A 161 -11.31 4.74 -6.94
C TRP A 161 -12.04 3.76 -7.86
N LEU A 162 -12.60 2.67 -7.32
CA LEU A 162 -13.44 1.76 -8.10
C LEU A 162 -14.73 2.44 -8.56
N LEU A 163 -15.37 3.24 -7.70
CA LEU A 163 -16.57 4.01 -8.05
C LEU A 163 -16.26 5.10 -9.08
N ALA A 164 -15.06 5.68 -9.02
CA ALA A 164 -14.54 6.59 -10.05
C ALA A 164 -14.13 5.87 -11.37
N GLY A 165 -14.30 4.55 -11.46
CA GLY A 165 -14.14 3.78 -12.69
C GLY A 165 -12.72 3.27 -12.96
N HIS A 166 -11.81 3.40 -12.00
CA HIS A 166 -10.42 3.00 -12.19
C HIS A 166 -10.22 1.48 -12.15
N ARG A 167 -9.14 1.02 -12.80
CA ARG A 167 -8.71 -0.39 -12.75
C ARG A 167 -7.70 -0.58 -11.61
N TYR A 168 -7.51 -1.81 -11.16
CA TYR A 168 -6.61 -2.09 -10.04
C TYR A 168 -5.16 -1.63 -10.29
N ASP A 169 -4.71 -1.61 -11.54
CA ASP A 169 -3.39 -1.09 -11.89
C ASP A 169 -3.30 0.42 -11.63
N ASP A 170 -4.33 1.17 -12.06
CA ASP A 170 -4.44 2.61 -11.84
C ASP A 170 -4.58 2.93 -10.34
N ILE A 171 -5.34 2.11 -9.60
CA ILE A 171 -5.54 2.22 -8.15
C ILE A 171 -4.23 1.98 -7.39
N GLY A 172 -3.47 0.96 -7.79
CA GLY A 172 -2.18 0.66 -7.17
C GLY A 172 -1.21 1.84 -7.31
N VAL A 173 -1.14 2.44 -8.50
CA VAL A 173 -0.36 3.65 -8.73
C VAL A 173 -0.83 4.81 -7.85
N ALA A 174 -2.14 5.05 -7.76
CA ALA A 174 -2.72 6.15 -6.98
C ALA A 174 -2.49 6.00 -5.47
N LEU A 175 -2.63 4.79 -4.93
CA LEU A 175 -2.54 4.49 -3.49
C LEU A 175 -1.13 4.13 -3.02
N GLY A 176 -0.18 3.97 -3.95
CA GLY A 176 1.20 3.58 -3.66
C GLY A 176 1.33 2.12 -3.19
N VAL A 177 0.50 1.23 -3.73
CA VAL A 177 0.49 -0.21 -3.45
C VAL A 177 0.50 -1.00 -4.75
N SER A 178 0.97 -2.25 -4.76
CA SER A 178 0.99 -3.02 -6.01
C SER A 178 -0.43 -3.28 -6.55
N PRO A 179 -0.59 -3.54 -7.86
CA PRO A 179 -1.88 -3.95 -8.41
C PRO A 179 -2.44 -5.21 -7.75
N ARG A 180 -1.56 -6.14 -7.35
CA ARG A 180 -1.89 -7.34 -6.57
C ARG A 180 -2.50 -6.96 -5.23
N THR A 181 -1.90 -6.01 -4.52
CA THR A 181 -2.41 -5.49 -3.24
C THR A 181 -3.72 -4.71 -3.40
N ALA A 182 -3.87 -3.92 -4.46
CA ALA A 182 -5.14 -3.26 -4.77
C ALA A 182 -6.26 -4.28 -5.04
N LYS A 183 -5.97 -5.37 -5.78
CA LYS A 183 -6.89 -6.50 -5.98
C LYS A 183 -7.24 -7.19 -4.66
N TYR A 184 -6.26 -7.39 -3.77
CA TYR A 184 -6.49 -7.99 -2.45
C TYR A 184 -7.50 -7.18 -1.62
N HIS A 185 -7.28 -5.87 -1.49
CA HIS A 185 -8.24 -5.00 -0.80
C HIS A 185 -9.59 -4.94 -1.52
N GLY A 186 -9.59 -4.94 -2.85
CA GLY A 186 -10.82 -5.02 -3.65
C GLY A 186 -11.63 -6.29 -3.37
N ALA A 187 -10.98 -7.45 -3.28
CA ALA A 187 -11.66 -8.70 -2.98
C ALA A 187 -12.26 -8.72 -1.56
N LYS A 188 -11.56 -8.15 -0.57
CA LYS A 188 -12.09 -8.01 0.80
C LYS A 188 -13.25 -7.03 0.87
N LEU A 189 -13.10 -5.88 0.21
CA LEU A 189 -14.15 -4.88 0.05
C LEU A 189 -15.42 -5.51 -0.53
N LEU A 190 -15.31 -6.21 -1.67
CA LEU A 190 -16.47 -6.82 -2.32
C LEU A 190 -17.16 -7.85 -1.41
N ARG A 191 -16.38 -8.67 -0.68
CA ARG A 191 -16.95 -9.58 0.32
C ARG A 191 -17.70 -8.87 1.45
N LYS A 192 -17.21 -7.73 1.93
CA LYS A 192 -17.88 -6.94 2.97
C LYS A 192 -19.15 -6.24 2.47
N LEU A 193 -19.16 -5.88 1.19
CA LEU A 193 -20.33 -5.32 0.50
C LEU A 193 -21.32 -6.39 0.01
N ASP A 194 -21.04 -7.68 0.26
CA ASP A 194 -21.81 -8.82 -0.24
C ASP A 194 -21.98 -8.82 -1.78
N LEU A 195 -20.90 -8.46 -2.49
CA LEU A 195 -20.85 -8.42 -3.95
C LEU A 195 -19.91 -9.49 -4.50
N ASP A 196 -20.34 -10.16 -5.57
CA ASP A 196 -19.51 -11.13 -6.27
C ASP A 196 -18.54 -10.45 -7.26
N SER A 197 -18.87 -9.24 -7.72
CA SER A 197 -18.08 -8.53 -8.71
C SER A 197 -18.06 -7.01 -8.55
N ARG A 198 -16.93 -6.38 -8.89
CA ARG A 198 -16.82 -4.91 -9.03
C ARG A 198 -17.81 -4.32 -10.04
N HIS A 199 -18.31 -5.13 -10.97
CA HIS A 199 -19.32 -4.71 -11.95
C HIS A 199 -20.71 -4.47 -11.33
N GLU A 200 -20.92 -4.91 -10.09
CA GLU A 200 -22.16 -4.71 -9.34
C GLU A 200 -22.14 -3.42 -8.51
N LEU A 201 -20.96 -2.85 -8.25
CA LEU A 201 -20.81 -1.59 -7.52
C LEU A 201 -21.69 -0.46 -8.08
N PRO A 202 -21.80 -0.23 -9.41
CA PRO A 202 -22.70 0.79 -9.95
C PRO A 202 -24.18 0.54 -9.64
N ARG A 203 -24.59 -0.72 -9.45
CA ARG A 203 -25.98 -1.07 -9.09
C ARG A 203 -26.25 -0.75 -7.62
N LEU A 204 -25.34 -1.14 -6.73
CA LEU A 204 -25.41 -0.79 -5.31
C LEU A 204 -25.52 0.73 -5.12
N LEU A 205 -24.77 1.52 -5.89
CA LEU A 205 -24.86 2.98 -5.85
C LEU A 205 -26.25 3.54 -6.23
N ALA A 206 -26.95 2.88 -7.16
CA ALA A 206 -28.28 3.31 -7.57
C ALA A 206 -29.35 3.03 -6.49
N GLU A 207 -29.07 2.08 -5.59
CA GLU A 207 -29.94 1.68 -4.49
C GLU A 207 -29.71 2.54 -3.24
N VAL A 208 -28.44 2.81 -2.88
CA VAL A 208 -28.05 3.67 -1.75
C VAL A 208 -28.38 5.15 -1.99
N GLY A 209 -28.49 5.56 -3.26
CA GLY A 209 -28.80 6.94 -3.66
C GLY A 209 -30.28 7.32 -3.69
N ARG A 210 -31.19 6.48 -3.16
CA ARG A 210 -32.64 6.74 -3.01
C ARG A 210 -33.00 7.14 -1.58
#